data_AF-A0A1B7W9D5-F1
#
_entry.id   AF-A0A1B7W9D5-F1
#
_cell.length_a   1.000
_cell.length_b   1.000
_cell.length_c   1.000
_cell.angle_alpha   90.00
_cell.angle_beta   90.00
_cell.angle_gamma   90.00
#
_symmetry.space_group_name_H-M   'P 1'
#
loop_
_entity.id
_entity.type
_entity.pdbx_description
1 polymer ?
#
loop_
_entity_poly.entity_id
_entity_poly.type
_entity_poly.pdbx_seq_one_letter_code
_entity_poly.pdbx_strand_id
1 'polypeptide(L)'
;MLGWVLGDHSGETFAPLWQLVSQWQCYFYVTDGWKVYPNFIPDGDQIISKIYMTRVEGENTRLRHYLARLHRKTLCYSKSEEMLRYSIQLLIHYLKFADVPTPYPNNRNYSPG
;
A
#
# COMPACT_ATOMS: atom_id res chain seq x y z
N MET A 1 -8.29 -0.26 7.61
CA MET A 1 -8.40 0.36 6.27
C MET A 1 -6.96 0.55 5.75
N LEU A 2 -6.69 0.40 4.45
CA LEU A 2 -5.34 0.57 3.89
C LEU A 2 -5.36 1.72 2.89
N GLY A 3 -4.47 2.68 3.06
CA GLY A 3 -4.26 3.82 2.17
C GLY A 3 -2.86 3.78 1.57
N TRP A 4 -2.70 4.24 0.34
CA TRP A 4 -1.42 4.23 -0.35
C TRP A 4 -1.40 5.30 -1.46
N VAL A 5 -0.19 5.73 -1.84
CA VAL A 5 0.06 6.70 -2.91
C VAL A 5 1.27 6.24 -3.73
N LEU A 6 1.32 6.60 -5.01
CA LEU A 6 2.50 6.40 -5.87
C LEU A 6 3.27 7.70 -5.97
N GLY A 7 4.58 7.62 -5.78
CA GLY A 7 5.47 8.76 -5.98
C GLY A 7 6.78 8.55 -5.26
N ASP A 8 7.42 9.65 -4.91
CA ASP A 8 8.66 9.71 -4.16
C ASP A 8 8.42 9.95 -2.66
N HIS A 9 9.49 10.20 -1.90
CA HIS A 9 9.41 10.50 -0.47
C HIS A 9 9.26 12.01 -0.20
N SER A 10 8.68 12.76 -1.14
CA SER A 10 8.42 14.20 -0.97
C SER A 10 7.16 14.43 -0.14
N GLY A 11 7.06 15.65 0.44
CA GLY A 11 5.83 16.08 1.11
C GLY A 11 4.64 16.18 0.14
N GLU A 12 4.89 16.52 -1.13
CA GLU A 12 3.85 16.61 -2.17
C GLU A 12 3.19 15.25 -2.44
N THR A 13 4.01 14.19 -2.56
CA THR A 13 3.50 12.82 -2.70
C THR A 13 2.76 12.38 -1.43
N PHE A 14 3.22 12.78 -0.24
CA PHE A 14 2.60 12.38 1.02
C PHE A 14 1.26 13.09 1.32
N ALA A 15 1.09 14.34 0.88
CA ALA A 15 -0.09 15.16 1.14
C ALA A 15 -1.45 14.47 0.82
N PRO A 16 -1.67 13.84 -0.35
CA PRO A 16 -2.93 13.15 -0.63
C PRO A 16 -3.16 11.92 0.27
N LEU A 17 -2.09 11.23 0.67
CA LEU A 17 -2.20 10.13 1.63
C LEU A 17 -2.59 10.67 3.01
N TRP A 18 -2.00 11.79 3.44
CA TRP A 18 -2.34 12.42 4.71
C TRP A 18 -3.79 12.93 4.77
N GLN A 19 -4.33 13.49 3.68
CA GLN A 19 -5.73 13.89 3.61
C GLN A 19 -6.70 12.73 3.90
N LEU A 20 -6.36 11.53 3.45
CA LEU A 20 -7.15 10.33 3.71
C LEU A 20 -6.93 9.78 5.14
N VAL A 21 -5.68 9.78 5.62
CA VAL A 21 -5.32 9.24 6.95
C VAL A 21 -5.79 10.15 8.10
N SER A 22 -5.76 11.47 7.93
CA SER A 22 -6.23 12.45 8.93
C SER A 22 -7.73 12.33 9.22
N GLN A 23 -8.52 11.88 8.24
CA GLN A 23 -9.95 11.60 8.42
C GLN A 23 -10.22 10.38 9.31
N TRP A 24 -9.22 9.52 9.55
CA TRP A 24 -9.39 8.33 10.39
C TRP A 24 -9.36 8.63 11.89
N GLN A 25 -9.05 9.86 12.30
CA GLN A 25 -9.08 10.32 13.70
C GLN A 25 -8.32 9.37 14.64
N CYS A 26 -7.10 8.99 14.26
CA CYS A 26 -6.25 8.12 15.08
C CYS A 26 -5.69 8.87 16.29
N TYR A 27 -5.51 8.18 17.42
CA TYR A 27 -4.90 8.76 18.62
C TYR A 27 -3.40 9.04 18.47
N PHE A 28 -2.69 8.22 17.70
CA PHE A 28 -1.27 8.39 17.41
C PHE A 28 -0.91 7.75 16.07
N TYR A 29 0.15 8.25 15.45
CA TYR A 29 0.64 7.81 14.16
C TYR A 29 2.04 7.23 14.30
N VAL A 30 2.18 5.95 13.97
CA VAL A 30 3.48 5.28 14.02
C VAL A 30 4.19 5.41 12.68
N THR A 31 5.44 5.88 12.70
CA THR A 31 6.21 6.16 11.48
C THR A 31 7.68 5.73 11.61
N ASP A 32 8.40 5.73 10.50
CA ASP A 32 9.85 5.53 10.42
C ASP A 32 10.67 6.81 10.71
N GLY A 33 10.01 7.93 11.04
CA GLY A 33 10.67 9.19 11.39
C GLY A 33 11.17 10.01 10.20
N TRP A 34 10.61 9.80 9.00
CA TRP A 34 10.96 10.61 7.83
C TRP A 34 10.65 12.11 8.03
N LYS A 35 11.53 12.96 7.48
CA LYS A 35 11.53 14.42 7.68
C LYS A 35 10.28 15.16 7.21
N VAL A 36 9.43 14.52 6.39
CA VAL A 36 8.21 15.16 5.89
C VAL A 36 7.07 15.09 6.89
N TYR A 37 7.03 14.08 7.76
CA TYR A 37 5.87 13.86 8.64
C TYR A 37 5.60 15.01 9.61
N PRO A 38 6.61 15.65 10.23
CA PRO A 38 6.36 16.80 11.11
C PRO A 38 5.66 17.98 10.43
N ASN A 39 5.69 18.06 9.09
CA ASN A 39 4.96 19.09 8.35
C ASN A 39 3.45 18.82 8.25
N PHE A 40 2.99 17.62 8.60
CA PHE A 40 1.61 17.16 8.43
C PHE A 40 0.99 16.64 9.72
N ILE A 41 1.75 15.86 10.48
CA ILE A 41 1.32 15.24 11.74
C ILE A 41 1.58 16.22 12.87
N PRO A 42 0.58 16.54 13.72
CA PRO A 42 0.78 17.41 14.87
C PRO A 42 1.88 16.91 15.81
N ASP A 43 2.62 17.86 16.39
CA ASP A 43 3.67 17.56 17.37
C ASP A 43 3.07 16.84 18.59
N GLY A 44 3.64 15.69 18.94
CA GLY A 44 3.18 14.83 20.04
C GLY A 44 2.30 13.65 19.61
N ASP A 45 1.70 13.70 18.42
CA ASP A 45 0.87 12.61 17.89
C ASP A 45 1.69 11.56 17.13
N GLN A 46 2.93 11.89 16.76
CA GLN A 46 3.85 11.00 16.05
C GLN A 46 4.67 10.13 17.02
N ILE A 47 4.62 8.81 16.82
CA ILE A 47 5.48 7.84 17.49
C ILE A 47 6.47 7.29 16.47
N ILE A 48 7.77 7.50 16.70
CA ILE A 48 8.82 6.91 15.87
C ILE A 48 9.22 5.58 16.51
N SER A 49 8.95 4.46 15.81
CA SER A 49 9.30 3.15 16.34
C SER A 49 9.63 2.12 15.26
N LYS A 50 10.85 1.60 15.34
CA LYS A 50 11.36 0.58 14.43
C LYS A 50 10.64 -0.77 14.57
N ILE A 51 10.20 -1.11 15.78
CA ILE A 51 9.56 -2.41 16.05
C ILE A 51 8.22 -2.50 15.33
N TYR A 52 7.36 -1.48 15.49
CA TYR A 52 6.08 -1.41 14.78
C TYR A 52 6.25 -1.32 13.26
N MET A 53 7.29 -0.62 12.79
CA MET A 53 7.60 -0.52 11.36
C MET A 53 8.01 -1.85 10.73
N THR A 54 8.56 -2.80 11.49
CA THR A 54 8.95 -4.13 10.95
C THR A 54 7.78 -4.83 10.26
N ARG A 55 6.57 -4.74 10.82
CA ARG A 55 5.37 -5.33 10.21
C ARG A 55 4.99 -4.64 8.90
N VAL A 56 5.05 -3.31 8.88
CA VAL A 56 4.75 -2.51 7.68
C VAL A 56 5.75 -2.82 6.56
N GLU A 57 7.05 -2.91 6.90
CA GLU A 57 8.09 -3.30 5.95
C GLU A 57 7.93 -4.73 5.43
N GLY A 58 7.44 -5.64 6.28
CA GLY A 58 7.06 -7.00 5.88
C GLY A 58 5.97 -6.99 4.82
N GLU A 59 4.89 -6.23 5.03
CA GLU A 59 3.81 -6.10 4.04
C GLU A 59 4.28 -5.43 2.75
N ASN A 60 5.11 -4.38 2.82
CA ASN A 60 5.70 -3.75 1.65
C ASN A 60 6.57 -4.73 0.84
N THR A 61 7.34 -5.56 1.53
CA THR A 61 8.16 -6.61 0.91
C THR A 61 7.30 -7.66 0.24
N ARG A 62 6.22 -8.10 0.90
CA ARG A 62 5.25 -9.05 0.35
C ARG A 62 4.54 -8.48 -0.89
N LEU A 63 4.17 -7.20 -0.89
CA LEU A 63 3.61 -6.53 -2.07
C LEU A 63 4.60 -6.50 -3.23
N ARG A 64 5.88 -6.16 -2.98
CA ARG A 64 6.94 -6.18 -4.00
C ARG A 64 7.24 -7.59 -4.54
N HIS A 65 7.07 -8.62 -3.70
CA HIS A 65 7.21 -10.01 -4.10
C HIS A 65 6.13 -10.42 -5.10
N TYR A 66 4.86 -10.12 -4.83
CA TYR A 66 3.76 -10.44 -5.74
C TYR A 66 3.69 -9.52 -6.97
N LEU A 67 4.02 -8.23 -6.80
CA LEU A 67 4.06 -7.25 -7.88
C LEU A 67 5.50 -6.88 -8.20
N ALA A 68 6.15 -7.70 -9.00
CA ALA A 68 7.51 -7.44 -9.51
C ALA A 68 7.66 -6.06 -10.19
N ARG A 69 6.53 -5.50 -10.68
CA ARG A 69 6.44 -4.14 -11.24
C ARG A 69 6.81 -3.04 -10.24
N LEU A 70 6.58 -3.25 -8.94
CA LEU A 70 6.98 -2.34 -7.86
C LEU A 70 8.47 -2.47 -7.50
N HIS A 71 9.11 -3.58 -7.88
CA HIS A 71 10.52 -3.84 -7.57
C HIS A 71 11.48 -3.31 -8.65
N ARG A 72 11.12 -3.41 -9.93
CA ARG A 72 12.03 -3.06 -11.03
C ARG A 72 11.39 -2.09 -12.02
N LYS A 73 11.68 -0.80 -11.86
CA LYS A 73 11.22 0.28 -12.75
C LYS A 73 11.58 0.08 -14.23
N THR A 74 12.63 -0.68 -14.55
CA THR A 74 13.14 -0.83 -15.92
C THR A 74 12.67 -2.08 -16.66
N LEU A 75 12.29 -3.15 -15.96
CA LEU A 75 12.00 -4.45 -16.59
C LEU A 75 10.52 -4.82 -16.61
N CYS A 76 9.75 -4.33 -15.64
CA CYS A 76 8.33 -4.68 -15.51
C CYS A 76 7.51 -3.42 -15.27
N TYR A 77 7.69 -2.39 -16.09
CA TYR A 77 6.89 -1.17 -15.96
C TYR A 77 5.56 -1.30 -16.71
N SER A 78 4.49 -0.83 -16.08
CA SER A 78 3.24 -0.53 -16.77
C SER A 78 3.36 0.86 -17.36
N LYS A 79 3.04 1.04 -18.66
CA LYS A 79 2.92 2.38 -19.26
C LYS A 79 1.80 3.22 -18.65
N SER A 80 0.83 2.57 -18.00
CA SER A 80 -0.32 3.22 -17.37
C SER A 80 -0.24 3.11 -15.84
N GLU A 81 -0.28 4.26 -15.18
CA GLU A 81 -0.41 4.36 -13.72
C GLU A 81 -1.73 3.76 -13.23
N GLU A 82 -2.80 3.91 -14.00
CA GLU A 82 -4.12 3.37 -13.69
C GLU A 82 -4.10 1.84 -13.59
N MET A 83 -3.41 1.18 -14.54
CA MET A 83 -3.23 -0.28 -14.50
C MET A 83 -2.42 -0.74 -13.29
N LEU A 84 -1.43 0.05 -12.86
CA LEU A 84 -0.69 -0.23 -11.64
C LEU A 84 -1.60 -0.10 -10.41
N ARG A 85 -2.47 0.92 -10.38
CA ARG A 85 -3.47 1.12 -9.33
C ARG A 85 -4.44 -0.05 -9.21
N TYR A 86 -5.02 -0.50 -10.33
CA TYR A 86 -5.90 -1.68 -10.30
C TYR A 86 -5.15 -2.96 -9.90
N SER A 87 -3.90 -3.14 -10.34
CA SER A 87 -3.10 -4.32 -9.96
C SER A 87 -2.86 -4.38 -8.45
N ILE A 88 -2.55 -3.23 -7.83
CA ILE A 88 -2.36 -3.11 -6.38
C ILE A 88 -3.68 -3.36 -5.64
N GLN A 89 -4.78 -2.74 -6.08
CA GLN A 89 -6.10 -2.95 -5.48
C GLN A 89 -6.54 -4.40 -5.54
N LEU A 90 -6.37 -5.06 -6.69
CA LEU A 90 -6.71 -6.46 -6.89
C LEU A 90 -5.89 -7.37 -5.97
N LEU A 91 -4.59 -7.13 -5.87
CA LEU A 91 -3.74 -7.88 -4.97
C LEU A 91 -4.14 -7.68 -3.50
N ILE A 92 -4.38 -6.44 -3.06
CA ILE A 92 -4.82 -6.16 -1.69
C ILE A 92 -6.13 -6.89 -1.39
N HIS A 93 -7.09 -6.87 -2.33
CA HIS A 93 -8.34 -7.60 -2.20
C HIS A 93 -8.10 -9.10 -2.05
N TYR A 94 -7.29 -9.68 -2.94
CA TYR A 94 -6.94 -11.10 -2.89
C TYR A 94 -6.25 -11.49 -1.58
N LEU A 95 -5.29 -10.70 -1.09
CA LEU A 95 -4.60 -10.98 0.17
C LEU A 95 -5.51 -10.85 1.39
N LYS A 96 -6.60 -10.06 1.30
CA LYS A 96 -7.57 -9.85 2.39
C LYS A 96 -8.68 -10.90 2.39
N PHE A 97 -9.17 -11.29 1.21
CA PHE A 97 -10.37 -12.13 1.06
C PHE A 97 -10.08 -13.53 0.51
N ALA A 98 -8.84 -13.82 0.07
CA ALA A 98 -8.45 -15.05 -0.63
C ALA A 98 -9.33 -15.35 -1.86
N ASP A 99 -9.91 -14.31 -2.44
CA ASP A 99 -10.79 -14.38 -3.59
C ASP A 99 -10.45 -13.29 -4.60
N VAL A 100 -10.83 -13.53 -5.84
CA VAL A 100 -10.65 -12.57 -6.93
C VAL A 100 -12.05 -12.15 -7.35
N PRO A 101 -12.40 -10.85 -7.28
CA PRO A 101 -13.71 -10.36 -7.66
C PRO A 101 -13.82 -10.43 -9.19
N THR A 102 -14.22 -11.59 -9.69
CA THR A 102 -14.51 -11.79 -11.11
C THR A 102 -16.01 -11.63 -11.34
N PRO A 103 -16.42 -11.05 -12.48
CA PRO A 103 -17.84 -10.99 -12.84
C PRO A 103 -18.44 -12.37 -13.13
N TYR A 104 -17.61 -13.41 -13.20
CA TYR A 104 -18.00 -14.80 -13.38
C TYR A 104 -17.76 -15.58 -12.07
N PRO A 105 -18.63 -16.54 -11.71
CA PRO A 105 -18.45 -17.36 -10.51
C PRO A 105 -17.15 -18.17 -10.58
N ASN A 106 -16.44 -18.23 -9.44
CA ASN A 106 -15.11 -18.84 -9.31
C ASN A 106 -15.21 -20.37 -9.41
N ASN A 107 -15.08 -20.91 -10.63
CA ASN A 107 -15.28 -22.33 -10.93
C ASN A 107 -14.00 -23.15 -10.61
N ARG A 108 -13.58 -23.18 -9.33
CA ARG A 108 -12.39 -23.92 -8.88
C ARG A 108 -12.54 -25.45 -8.88
N ASN A 109 -13.64 -26.00 -9.42
CA ASN A 109 -13.91 -27.44 -9.50
C ASN A 109 -13.70 -28.04 -10.90
N TYR A 110 -12.77 -27.51 -11.70
CA TYR A 110 -12.38 -28.16 -12.95
C TYR A 110 -11.20 -29.12 -12.68
N SER A 111 -11.53 -30.39 -12.42
CA SER A 111 -10.57 -31.50 -12.52
C SER A 111 -10.59 -32.01 -13.97
N PRO A 112 -9.50 -31.90 -14.74
CA PRO A 112 -9.41 -32.66 -15.98
C PRO A 112 -9.21 -34.14 -15.60
N GLY A 113 -10.12 -34.99 -16.09
CA GLY A 113 -10.00 -36.44 -16.03
C GLY A 113 -8.99 -36.99 -17.02
#